data_AF-A0A8J5JKK8-F1
#
_entry.id   AF-A0A8J5JKK8-F1
#
_cell.length_a   1.000
_cell.length_b   1.000
_cell.length_c   1.000
_cell.angle_alpha   90.00
_cell.angle_beta   90.00
_cell.angle_gamma   90.00
#
_symmetry.space_group_name_H-M   'P 1'
#
loop_
_entity.id
_entity.type
_entity.pdbx_description
1 polymer ?
#
loop_
_entity_poly.entity_id
_entity_poly.type
_entity_poly.pdbx_seq_one_letter_code
_entity_poly.pdbx_strand_id
1 'polypeptide(L)'
;VNRDILSLAREAGFDKLESEDIEDVLASHTEEFTNEDLQQLTEHSPVEDNYDEEEPQRTLTSKRLAEVFNLFQQAMQILIDDDPNRE
;
A
#
# COMPACT_ATOMS: atom_id res chain seq x y z
N VAL A 1 -3.70 -3.24 35.22
CA VAL A 1 -4.13 -3.29 33.81
C VAL A 1 -5.49 -2.62 33.64
N ASN A 2 -6.64 -3.25 33.94
CA ASN A 2 -7.96 -2.62 33.71
C ASN A 2 -8.16 -1.27 34.44
N ARG A 3 -7.69 -1.14 35.68
CA ARG A 3 -7.75 0.13 36.43
C ARG A 3 -6.88 1.23 35.83
N ASP A 4 -5.77 0.86 35.22
CA ASP A 4 -4.82 1.81 34.60
C ASP A 4 -5.39 2.30 33.26
N ILE A 5 -6.05 1.41 32.50
CA ILE A 5 -6.77 1.73 31.27
C ILE A 5 -7.93 2.68 31.55
N LEU A 6 -8.75 2.43 32.58
CA LEU A 6 -9.82 3.36 32.99
C LEU A 6 -9.29 4.74 33.33
N SER A 7 -8.15 4.81 34.04
CA SER A 7 -7.56 6.10 34.41
C SER A 7 -7.12 6.89 33.18
N LEU A 8 -6.47 6.23 32.22
CA LEU A 8 -6.03 6.86 30.97
C LEU A 8 -7.23 7.27 30.09
N ALA A 9 -8.27 6.46 30.05
CA ALA A 9 -9.46 6.77 29.27
C ALA A 9 -10.21 7.99 29.82
N ARG A 10 -10.28 8.11 31.15
CA ARG A 10 -10.81 9.31 31.82
C ARG A 10 -9.94 10.54 31.54
N GLU A 11 -8.62 10.40 31.56
CA GLU A 11 -7.70 11.49 31.19
C GLU A 11 -7.89 11.95 29.74
N ALA A 12 -8.23 11.02 28.83
CA ALA A 12 -8.56 11.31 27.44
C ALA A 12 -9.99 11.86 27.22
N GLY A 13 -10.79 12.03 28.29
CA GLY A 13 -12.14 12.60 28.23
C GLY A 13 -13.27 11.58 28.08
N PHE A 14 -12.99 10.27 28.26
CA PHE A 14 -14.00 9.22 28.26
C PHE A 14 -14.51 8.95 29.68
N ASP A 15 -15.29 9.89 30.24
CA ASP A 15 -15.76 9.85 31.62
C ASP A 15 -16.83 8.79 31.92
N LYS A 16 -17.46 8.24 30.87
CA LYS A 16 -18.59 7.30 30.97
C LYS A 16 -18.20 5.83 30.83
N LEU A 17 -16.91 5.53 30.72
CA LEU A 17 -16.45 4.15 30.59
C LEU A 17 -16.42 3.47 31.96
N GLU A 18 -16.99 2.28 32.00
CA GLU A 18 -16.97 1.37 33.13
C GLU A 18 -15.95 0.24 32.90
N SER A 19 -15.61 -0.49 33.96
CA SER A 19 -14.68 -1.62 33.84
C SER A 19 -15.20 -2.72 32.92
N GLU A 20 -16.52 -2.89 32.85
CA GLU A 20 -17.20 -3.88 32.00
C GLU A 20 -16.94 -3.60 30.50
N ASP A 21 -16.98 -2.32 30.09
CA ASP A 21 -16.69 -1.92 28.70
C ASP A 21 -15.28 -2.33 28.26
N ILE A 22 -14.31 -2.26 29.18
CA ILE A 22 -12.92 -2.66 28.89
C ILE A 22 -12.79 -4.18 28.84
N GLU A 23 -13.50 -4.88 29.72
CA GLU A 23 -13.51 -6.34 29.75
C GLU A 23 -14.10 -6.93 28.47
N ASP A 24 -15.18 -6.34 27.96
CA ASP A 24 -15.81 -6.73 26.69
C ASP A 24 -14.85 -6.57 25.49
N VAL A 25 -14.14 -5.43 25.40
CA VAL A 25 -13.19 -5.16 24.32
C VAL A 25 -11.95 -6.07 24.41
N LEU A 26 -11.47 -6.34 25.62
CA LEU A 26 -10.35 -7.28 25.82
C LEU A 26 -10.76 -8.71 25.48
N ALA A 27 -12.01 -9.10 25.77
CA ALA A 27 -12.56 -10.39 25.40
C ALA A 27 -12.74 -10.53 23.88
N SER A 28 -13.17 -9.47 23.18
CA SER A 28 -13.32 -9.51 21.71
C SER A 28 -11.98 -9.71 20.98
N HIS A 29 -10.84 -9.39 21.60
CA HIS A 29 -9.52 -9.63 21.01
C HIS A 29 -9.07 -11.10 21.09
N THR A 30 -9.77 -11.97 21.83
CA THR A 30 -9.50 -13.42 21.90
C THR A 30 -10.27 -14.24 20.87
N GLU A 31 -11.20 -13.62 20.14
CA GLU A 31 -11.86 -14.25 19.00
C GLU A 31 -10.91 -14.19 17.80
N GLU A 32 -10.32 -15.32 17.43
CA GLU A 32 -9.53 -15.42 16.20
C GLU A 32 -10.46 -15.12 15.02
N PHE A 33 -10.22 -14.02 14.30
CA PHE A 33 -10.95 -13.70 13.09
C PHE A 33 -10.93 -14.91 12.16
N THR A 34 -12.11 -15.42 11.83
CA THR A 34 -12.20 -16.50 10.86
C THR A 34 -11.90 -15.95 9.46
N ASN A 35 -11.56 -16.83 8.52
CA ASN A 35 -11.27 -16.40 7.15
C ASN A 35 -12.48 -15.71 6.48
N GLU A 36 -13.69 -16.02 6.95
CA GLU A 36 -14.95 -15.42 6.51
C GLU A 36 -15.15 -14.00 7.10
N ASP A 37 -14.72 -13.76 8.35
CA ASP A 37 -14.74 -12.43 8.97
C ASP A 37 -13.70 -11.49 8.34
N LEU A 38 -12.53 -12.03 7.99
CA LEU A 38 -11.51 -11.30 7.23
C LEU A 38 -12.02 -10.90 5.84
N GLN A 39 -12.76 -11.79 5.16
CA GLN A 39 -13.38 -11.46 3.87
C GLN A 39 -14.40 -10.33 3.98
N GLN A 40 -15.26 -10.35 5.00
CA GLN A 40 -16.25 -9.30 5.26
C GLN A 40 -15.60 -7.94 5.58
N LEU A 41 -14.47 -7.91 6.29
CA LEU A 41 -13.67 -6.70 6.50
C LEU A 41 -13.09 -6.13 5.19
N THR A 42 -12.74 -6.99 4.24
CA THR A 42 -12.33 -6.56 2.88
C THR A 42 -13.49 -5.98 2.08
N GLU A 43 -14.71 -6.50 2.25
CA GLU A 43 -15.93 -5.99 1.58
C GLU A 43 -16.46 -4.70 2.21
N HIS A 44 -16.26 -4.50 3.52
CA HIS A 44 -16.71 -3.33 4.27
C HIS A 44 -15.62 -2.32 4.60
N SER A 45 -14.37 -2.55 4.16
CA SER A 45 -13.46 -1.44 3.99
C SER A 45 -14.22 -0.41 3.17
N PRO A 46 -14.38 0.84 3.63
CA PRO A 46 -14.53 1.90 2.65
C PRO A 46 -13.28 1.71 1.81
N VAL A 47 -13.46 1.17 0.61
CA VAL A 47 -12.62 1.53 -0.50
C VAL A 47 -12.53 3.02 -0.31
N GLU A 48 -11.38 3.51 0.16
CA GLU A 48 -11.07 4.90 -0.07
C GLU A 48 -11.34 5.01 -1.55
N ASP A 49 -12.42 5.70 -1.89
CA ASP A 49 -12.70 6.21 -3.21
C ASP A 49 -11.58 7.24 -3.51
N ASN A 50 -10.33 6.80 -3.46
CA ASN A 50 -9.31 7.21 -4.40
C ASN A 50 -9.79 6.66 -5.74
N TYR A 51 -10.80 7.33 -6.28
CA TYR A 51 -10.72 7.80 -7.65
C TYR A 51 -9.49 8.72 -7.75
N ASP A 52 -8.30 8.20 -7.46
CA ASP A 52 -7.20 8.49 -8.33
C ASP A 52 -7.67 7.85 -9.63
N GLU A 53 -8.18 8.68 -10.53
CA GLU A 53 -7.97 8.44 -11.94
C GLU A 53 -6.49 8.08 -12.05
N GLU A 54 -6.15 6.78 -11.99
CA GLU A 54 -4.79 6.32 -12.11
C GLU A 54 -4.36 6.77 -13.50
N GLU A 55 -3.76 7.95 -13.59
CA GLU A 55 -3.07 8.38 -14.78
C GLU A 55 -2.24 7.18 -15.19
N PRO A 56 -2.38 6.67 -16.43
CA PRO A 56 -1.81 5.40 -16.81
C PRO A 56 -0.34 5.43 -16.44
N GLN A 57 0.03 4.67 -15.41
CA GLN A 57 1.34 4.80 -14.79
C GLN A 57 2.36 4.62 -15.90
N ARG A 58 3.07 5.70 -16.24
CA ARG A 58 4.07 5.71 -17.32
C ARG A 58 5.28 4.94 -16.84
N THR A 59 5.14 3.62 -16.82
CA THR A 59 6.16 2.69 -16.38
C THR A 59 7.02 2.31 -17.57
N LEU A 60 8.34 2.41 -17.38
CA LEU A 60 9.29 1.93 -18.37
C LEU A 60 9.32 0.40 -18.31
N THR A 61 8.44 -0.23 -19.09
CA THR A 61 8.40 -1.70 -19.17
C THR A 61 9.68 -2.24 -19.80
N SER A 62 10.06 -3.47 -19.44
CA SER A 62 11.23 -4.13 -20.03
C SER A 62 11.18 -4.21 -21.55
N LYS A 63 9.97 -4.29 -22.13
CA LYS A 63 9.77 -4.24 -23.59
C LYS A 63 10.12 -2.86 -24.15
N ARG A 64 9.64 -1.78 -23.53
CA ARG A 64 9.98 -0.40 -23.94
C ARG A 64 11.48 -0.13 -23.77
N LEU A 65 12.08 -0.62 -22.69
CA LEU A 65 13.51 -0.53 -22.46
C LEU A 65 14.32 -1.26 -23.56
N ALA A 66 13.89 -2.46 -23.96
CA ALA A 66 14.53 -3.19 -25.05
C ALA A 66 14.41 -2.48 -26.41
N GLU A 67 13.26 -1.88 -26.71
CA GLU A 67 13.07 -1.04 -27.91
C GLU A 67 14.05 0.14 -27.92
N VAL A 68 14.22 0.83 -26.78
CA VAL A 68 15.16 1.95 -26.64
C VAL A 68 16.60 1.49 -26.86
N PHE A 69 17.02 0.37 -26.27
CA PHE A 69 18.37 -0.16 -26.49
C PHE A 69 18.64 -0.53 -27.96
N ASN A 70 17.65 -1.09 -28.65
CA ASN A 70 17.78 -1.39 -30.08
C ASN A 70 17.98 -0.12 -30.91
N LEU A 71 17.26 0.97 -30.60
CA LEU A 71 17.46 2.26 -31.26
C LEU A 71 18.86 2.82 -31.00
N PHE A 72 19.37 2.72 -29.77
CA PHE A 72 20.73 3.13 -29.45
C PHE A 72 21.78 2.33 -30.22
N GLN A 73 21.59 1.01 -30.36
CA GLN A 73 22.49 0.16 -31.14
C GLN A 73 22.51 0.56 -32.62
N GLN A 74 21.34 0.81 -33.22
CA GLN A 74 21.25 1.28 -34.60
C GLN A 74 21.92 2.64 -34.79
N ALA A 75 21.70 3.58 -33.86
CA ALA A 75 22.33 4.89 -33.90
C ALA A 75 23.87 4.79 -33.76
N MET A 76 24.37 3.95 -32.85
CA MET A 76 25.80 3.68 -32.73
C MET A 76 26.37 3.07 -34.01
N GLN A 77 25.65 2.15 -34.64
CA GLN A 77 26.11 1.52 -35.88
C GLN A 77 26.28 2.56 -36.99
N ILE A 78 25.33 3.50 -37.14
CA ILE A 78 25.45 4.61 -38.09
C ILE A 78 26.68 5.46 -37.79
N LEU A 79 26.89 5.84 -36.53
CA LEU A 79 28.05 6.64 -36.12
C LEU A 79 29.37 5.93 -36.41
N ILE A 80 29.41 4.60 -36.28
CA ILE A 80 30.58 3.78 -36.59
C ILE A 80 30.78 3.64 -38.10
N ASP A 81 29.71 3.52 -38.89
CA ASP A 81 29.79 3.39 -40.34
C ASP A 81 30.19 4.70 -41.03
N ASP A 82 29.78 5.83 -40.47
CA ASP A 82 30.09 7.17 -40.97
C ASP A 82 31.31 7.80 -40.29
N ASP A 83 32.04 7.09 -39.42
CA ASP A 83 33.25 7.62 -38.77
C ASP A 83 34.39 7.77 -39.80
N PRO A 84 34.80 9.01 -40.15
CA PRO A 84 35.85 9.25 -41.14
C PRO A 84 37.25 8.87 -40.64
N ASN A 85 37.40 8.52 -39.36
CA ASN A 85 38.65 8.09 -38.75
C ASN A 85 38.67 6.57 -38.50
N ARG A 86 37.67 5.84 -39.00
CA ARG A 86 37.66 4.37 -38.95
C ARG A 86 38.73 3.83 -39.91
N GLU A 87 39.76 3.20 -39.35
CA GLU A 87 40.87 2.58 -40.07
C GLU A 87 40.42 1.53 -41.12
#